data_AF-A0A397TNG4-F1
#
_entry.id   AF-A0A397TNG4-F1
#
_cell.length_a   1.000
_cell.length_b   1.000
_cell.length_c   1.000
_cell.angle_alpha   90.00
_cell.angle_beta   90.00
_cell.angle_gamma   90.00
#
_symmetry.space_group_name_H-M   'P 1'
#
loop_
_entity.id
_entity.type
_entity.pdbx_description
1 polymer ?
#
loop_
_entity_poly.entity_id
_entity_poly.type
_entity_poly.pdbx_seq_one_letter_code
_entity_poly.pdbx_strand_id
1 'polypeptide(L)'
;MKDKVKEGTRLKEQFEEKMHINKERNEKKETEIKKQVKEADEINNKLQTNVPSTKLSYETHSRAIYTSRLLNFNNLPEPKNSDDYYKYYDNIISTEYSENLQIDISQLKINNVDDKENI
;
A
#
# COMPACT_ATOMS: atom_id res chain seq x y z
N MET A 1 39.05 -30.22 -2.53
CA MET A 1 38.08 -30.81 -1.56
C MET A 1 37.62 -29.82 -0.48
N LYS A 2 38.39 -28.78 -0.11
CA LYS A 2 38.04 -27.84 0.98
C LYS A 2 37.07 -26.71 0.57
N ASP A 3 36.97 -26.38 -0.72
CA ASP A 3 36.20 -25.21 -1.18
C ASP A 3 34.68 -25.46 -1.22
N LYS A 4 34.25 -26.66 -1.60
CA LYS A 4 32.82 -27.04 -1.62
C LYS A 4 32.17 -27.06 -0.23
N VAL A 5 32.95 -27.32 0.82
CA VAL A 5 32.46 -27.35 2.21
C VAL A 5 32.20 -25.94 2.74
N LYS A 6 33.06 -24.97 2.39
CA LYS A 6 32.92 -23.56 2.76
C LYS A 6 31.71 -22.89 2.09
N GLU A 7 31.41 -23.27 0.85
CA GLU A 7 30.27 -22.73 0.11
C GLU A 7 28.93 -23.30 0.64
N GLY A 8 28.92 -24.58 1.02
CA GLY A 8 27.76 -25.22 1.66
C GLY A 8 27.41 -24.66 3.04
N THR A 9 28.38 -24.20 3.84
CA THR A 9 28.13 -23.52 5.11
C THR A 9 27.56 -22.12 4.91
N ARG A 10 28.09 -21.36 3.94
CA ARG A 10 27.61 -20.01 3.62
C ARG A 10 26.16 -19.98 3.15
N LEU A 11 25.73 -20.98 2.36
CA LEU A 11 24.33 -21.08 1.90
C LEU A 11 23.36 -21.36 3.05
N LYS A 12 23.77 -22.16 4.05
CA LYS A 12 22.95 -22.42 5.24
C LYS A 12 22.77 -21.17 6.09
N GLU A 13 23.85 -20.42 6.31
CA GLU A 13 23.81 -19.15 7.06
C GLU A 13 22.87 -18.13 6.40
N GLN A 14 22.92 -17.99 5.07
CA GLN A 14 22.01 -17.10 4.33
C GLN A 14 20.54 -17.53 4.39
N PHE A 15 20.27 -18.83 4.46
CA PHE A 15 18.90 -19.33 4.59
C PHE A 15 18.32 -18.99 5.96
N GLU A 16 19.07 -19.23 7.03
CA GLU A 16 18.64 -18.91 8.39
C GLU A 16 18.44 -17.39 8.58
N GLU A 17 19.35 -16.56 8.04
CA GLU A 17 19.21 -15.10 8.08
C GLU A 17 17.92 -14.62 7.39
N LYS A 18 17.61 -15.15 6.20
CA LYS A 18 16.35 -14.83 5.49
C LYS A 18 15.13 -15.26 6.28
N MET A 19 15.19 -16.40 6.97
CA MET A 19 14.09 -16.87 7.82
C MET A 19 13.84 -15.92 9.00
N HIS A 20 14.90 -15.45 9.66
CA HIS A 20 14.80 -14.48 10.73
C HIS A 20 14.21 -13.15 10.27
N ILE A 21 14.71 -12.59 9.16
CA ILE A 21 14.20 -11.33 8.59
C ILE A 21 12.71 -11.44 8.25
N ASN A 22 12.27 -12.55 7.65
CA ASN A 22 10.86 -12.74 7.31
C ASN A 22 9.97 -12.82 8.56
N LYS A 23 10.45 -13.48 9.60
CA LYS A 23 9.73 -13.54 10.88
C LYS A 23 9.55 -12.15 11.50
N GLU A 24 10.62 -11.37 11.59
CA GLU A 24 10.56 -10.00 12.12
C GLU A 24 9.64 -9.08 11.31
N ARG A 25 9.66 -9.20 9.97
CA ARG A 25 8.77 -8.44 9.09
C ARG A 25 7.30 -8.77 9.34
N ASN A 26 6.98 -10.06 9.53
CA ASN A 26 5.61 -10.49 9.80
C ASN A 26 5.13 -9.99 11.17
N GLU A 27 5.96 -10.09 12.21
CA GLU A 27 5.66 -9.57 13.55
C GLU A 27 5.43 -8.04 13.52
N LYS A 28 6.27 -7.30 12.77
CA LYS A 28 6.08 -5.85 12.58
C LYS A 28 4.78 -5.53 11.83
N LYS A 29 4.41 -6.33 10.83
CA LYS A 29 3.14 -6.16 10.09
C LYS A 29 1.93 -6.43 10.98
N GLU A 30 1.98 -7.47 11.81
CA GLU A 30 0.92 -7.76 12.78
C GLU A 30 0.74 -6.64 13.82
N THR A 31 1.84 -6.04 14.29
CA THR A 31 1.77 -4.94 15.27
C THR A 31 1.23 -3.65 14.65
N GLU A 32 1.59 -3.33 13.41
CA GLU A 32 1.06 -2.16 12.69
C GLU A 32 -0.44 -2.31 12.39
N ILE A 33 -0.90 -3.48 11.96
CA ILE A 33 -2.34 -3.73 11.72
C ILE A 33 -3.14 -3.54 13.02
N LYS A 34 -2.66 -4.08 14.15
CA LYS A 34 -3.32 -3.91 15.45
C LYS A 34 -3.41 -2.45 15.87
N LYS A 35 -2.37 -1.65 15.58
CA LYS A 35 -2.34 -0.21 15.85
C LYS A 35 -3.39 0.53 15.03
N GLN A 36 -3.49 0.25 13.72
CA GLN A 36 -4.47 0.87 12.84
C GLN A 36 -5.91 0.53 13.22
N VAL A 37 -6.17 -0.73 13.60
CA VAL A 37 -7.48 -1.14 14.12
C VAL A 37 -7.85 -0.33 15.36
N LYS A 38 -6.93 -0.19 16.31
CA LYS A 38 -7.17 0.61 17.53
C LYS A 38 -7.46 2.08 17.22
N GLU A 39 -6.71 2.68 16.29
CA GLU A 39 -6.94 4.07 15.86
C GLU A 39 -8.32 4.24 15.22
N ALA A 40 -8.73 3.31 14.35
CA ALA A 40 -10.05 3.32 13.72
C ALA A 40 -11.17 3.20 14.77
N ASP A 41 -11.01 2.33 15.77
CA ASP A 41 -11.97 2.18 16.87
C ASP A 41 -12.08 3.46 17.71
N GLU A 42 -10.96 4.14 18.00
CA GLU A 42 -10.97 5.43 18.70
C GLU A 42 -11.73 6.52 17.91
N ILE A 43 -11.56 6.56 16.58
CA ILE A 43 -12.30 7.48 15.71
C ILE A 43 -13.79 7.15 15.70
N ASN A 44 -14.15 5.88 15.52
CA ASN A 44 -15.55 5.43 15.48
C ASN A 44 -16.29 5.75 16.79
N ASN A 45 -15.65 5.53 17.94
CA ASN A 45 -16.21 5.86 19.25
C ASN A 45 -16.40 7.37 19.46
N LYS A 46 -15.48 8.21 18.94
CA LYS A 46 -15.63 9.68 18.94
C LYS A 46 -16.77 10.15 18.03
N LEU A 47 -16.98 9.49 16.89
CA LEU A 47 -18.04 9.85 15.93
C LEU A 47 -19.43 9.42 16.41
N GLN A 48 -19.54 8.34 17.19
CA GLN A 48 -20.83 7.90 17.75
C GLN A 48 -21.51 8.93 18.65
N THR A 49 -20.79 9.96 19.13
CA THR A 49 -21.36 10.87 20.12
C THR A 49 -22.13 12.05 19.57
N ASN A 50 -21.88 12.58 18.35
CA ASN A 50 -22.63 13.73 17.82
C ASN A 50 -22.31 14.00 16.33
N VAL A 51 -22.63 13.08 15.41
CA VAL A 51 -22.84 13.52 14.03
C VAL A 51 -24.30 13.98 13.98
N PRO A 52 -24.60 15.29 13.89
CA PRO A 52 -25.96 15.70 13.56
C PRO A 52 -26.28 14.96 12.27
N SER A 53 -27.33 14.15 12.27
CA SER A 53 -27.89 13.64 11.02
C SER A 53 -28.10 14.86 10.15
N THR A 54 -27.18 15.12 9.23
CA THR A 54 -27.33 16.16 8.24
C THR A 54 -28.55 15.69 7.48
N LYS A 55 -29.71 16.28 7.81
CA LYS A 55 -30.92 16.10 7.02
C LYS A 55 -30.55 16.68 5.67
N LEU A 56 -30.05 15.80 4.81
CA LEU A 56 -29.82 16.12 3.42
C LEU A 56 -31.21 16.47 2.88
N SER A 57 -31.44 17.75 2.65
CA SER A 57 -32.67 18.23 2.02
C SER A 57 -32.56 17.86 0.55
N TYR A 58 -32.91 16.62 0.23
CA TYR A 58 -32.99 16.19 -1.15
C TYR A 58 -34.28 16.77 -1.74
N GLU A 59 -34.13 17.76 -2.61
CA GLU A 59 -35.24 18.23 -3.44
C GLU A 59 -35.43 17.24 -4.58
N THR A 60 -36.53 16.50 -4.56
CA THR A 60 -36.92 15.63 -5.68
C THR A 60 -37.58 16.45 -6.76
N HIS A 61 -37.10 16.37 -8.00
CA HIS A 61 -37.76 17.00 -9.14
C HIS A 61 -39.01 16.20 -9.54
N SER A 62 -40.16 16.89 -9.70
CA SER A 62 -41.46 16.25 -10.01
C SER A 62 -41.50 15.47 -11.32
N ARG A 63 -40.54 15.71 -12.23
CA ARG A 63 -40.41 15.02 -13.52
C ARG A 63 -39.34 13.91 -13.52
N ALA A 64 -38.56 13.77 -12.44
CA ALA A 64 -37.54 12.74 -12.34
C ALA A 64 -38.15 11.40 -11.90
N ILE A 65 -37.71 10.31 -12.53
CA ILE A 65 -38.15 8.96 -12.19
C ILE A 65 -37.03 8.28 -11.39
N TYR A 66 -37.25 8.08 -10.09
CA TYR A 66 -36.30 7.47 -9.15
C TYR A 66 -36.61 5.98 -8.88
N THR A 67 -37.03 5.25 -9.91
CA THR A 67 -37.25 3.80 -9.78
C THR A 67 -35.93 3.07 -9.99
N SER A 68 -35.59 2.13 -9.11
CA SER A 68 -34.57 1.14 -9.43
C SER A 68 -34.98 0.39 -10.70
N ARG A 69 -34.05 0.26 -11.65
CA ARG A 69 -34.20 -0.58 -12.84
C ARG A 69 -33.20 -1.71 -12.72
N LEU A 70 -33.60 -2.92 -13.12
CA LEU A 70 -32.69 -4.06 -13.20
C LEU A 70 -31.61 -3.74 -14.25
N LEU A 71 -30.35 -3.66 -13.83
CA LEU A 71 -29.22 -3.43 -14.72
C LEU A 71 -28.82 -4.77 -15.35
N ASN A 72 -28.80 -4.84 -16.69
CA ASN A 72 -28.33 -6.02 -17.40
C ASN A 72 -26.82 -5.94 -17.61
N PHE A 73 -26.06 -6.78 -16.90
CA PHE A 73 -24.60 -6.82 -16.98
C PHE A 73 -24.06 -7.46 -18.27
N ASN A 74 -24.85 -8.28 -18.96
CA ASN A 74 -24.37 -9.06 -20.11
C ASN A 74 -23.90 -8.20 -21.30
N ASN A 75 -24.34 -6.93 -21.37
CA ASN A 75 -24.01 -6.00 -22.45
C ASN A 75 -23.16 -4.82 -21.97
N LEU A 76 -22.67 -4.85 -20.74
CA LEU A 76 -21.78 -3.81 -20.21
C LEU A 76 -20.32 -4.19 -20.49
N PRO A 77 -19.45 -3.22 -20.81
CA PRO A 77 -18.02 -3.49 -20.87
C PRO A 77 -17.52 -3.94 -19.49
N GLU A 78 -16.46 -4.74 -19.48
CA GLU A 78 -15.86 -5.19 -18.23
C GLU A 78 -15.47 -3.98 -17.36
N PRO A 79 -15.86 -3.98 -16.07
CA PRO A 79 -15.51 -2.89 -15.18
C PRO A 79 -13.99 -2.82 -15.02
N LYS A 80 -13.41 -1.62 -15.17
CA LYS A 80 -11.96 -1.38 -15.03
C LYS A 80 -11.42 -1.73 -13.63
N ASN A 81 -12.30 -1.85 -12.64
CA ASN A 81 -11.98 -2.23 -11.27
C ASN A 81 -12.32 -3.70 -10.96
N SER A 82 -12.39 -4.57 -11.97
CA SER A 82 -12.45 -6.02 -11.72
C SER A 82 -11.24 -6.46 -10.88
N ASP A 83 -11.40 -7.51 -10.07
CA ASP A 83 -10.39 -7.97 -9.10
C ASP A 83 -9.00 -8.23 -9.73
N ASP A 84 -8.95 -8.48 -11.05
CA ASP A 84 -7.72 -8.66 -11.81
C ASP A 84 -6.88 -7.37 -11.89
N TYR A 85 -7.47 -6.20 -11.64
CA TYR A 85 -6.74 -4.91 -11.52
C TYR A 85 -5.73 -4.93 -10.37
N TYR A 86 -5.99 -5.66 -9.28
CA TYR A 86 -5.04 -5.76 -8.16
C TYR A 86 -4.16 -7.01 -8.21
N LYS A 87 -4.51 -7.99 -9.05
CA LYS A 87 -3.80 -9.27 -9.15
C LYS A 87 -2.46 -9.16 -9.90
N TYR A 88 -2.32 -8.15 -10.76
CA TYR A 88 -1.07 -7.86 -11.47
C TYR A 88 -0.22 -6.77 -10.80
N TYR A 89 -0.83 -5.97 -9.91
CA TYR A 89 -0.21 -4.78 -9.30
C TYR A 89 0.14 -4.97 -7.81
N ASP A 90 0.58 -6.17 -7.41
CA ASP A 90 1.38 -6.32 -6.17
C ASP A 90 2.75 -5.60 -6.27
N ASN A 91 3.11 -5.12 -7.47
CA ASN A 91 4.18 -4.16 -7.67
C ASN A 91 3.57 -2.82 -8.09
N ILE A 92 3.52 -1.88 -7.15
CA ILE A 92 3.16 -0.45 -7.32
C ILE A 92 4.03 0.25 -8.40
N ILE A 93 5.04 -0.42 -8.94
CA ILE A 93 5.81 0.01 -10.11
C ILE A 93 5.45 -0.93 -11.27
N SER A 94 4.37 -0.61 -12.00
CA SER A 94 4.25 -1.09 -13.38
C SER A 94 5.45 -0.56 -14.14
N THR A 95 6.08 -1.42 -14.94
CA THR A 95 7.19 -1.07 -15.84
C THR A 95 6.84 0.13 -16.73
N GLU A 96 5.56 0.29 -17.08
CA GLU A 96 5.06 1.43 -17.87
C GLU A 96 5.14 2.77 -17.11
N TYR A 97 5.05 2.75 -15.77
CA TYR A 97 5.21 3.95 -14.94
C TYR A 97 6.67 4.19 -14.53
N SER A 98 7.50 3.14 -14.53
CA SER A 98 8.95 3.25 -14.27
C SER A 98 9.69 4.03 -15.34
N GLU A 99 9.26 3.98 -16.60
CA GLU A 99 9.91 4.69 -17.71
C GLU A 99 9.80 6.21 -17.58
N ASN A 100 8.74 6.70 -16.91
CA ASN A 100 8.53 8.13 -16.66
C ASN A 100 9.19 8.64 -15.37
N LEU A 101 9.75 7.74 -14.55
CA LEU A 101 10.39 8.06 -13.28
C LEU A 101 11.93 8.01 -13.39
N GLN A 102 12.50 8.37 -14.54
CA GLN A 102 13.94 8.59 -14.66
C GLN A 102 14.35 9.81 -13.84
N ILE A 103 14.70 9.56 -12.58
CA ILE A 103 15.36 10.55 -11.72
C ILE A 103 16.82 10.64 -12.21
N ASP A 104 17.19 11.75 -12.84
CA ASP A 104 18.58 12.01 -13.24
C ASP A 104 19.43 12.33 -11.99
N ILE A 105 20.01 11.28 -11.42
CA ILE A 105 20.82 11.33 -10.21
C ILE A 105 22.07 12.19 -10.42
N SER A 106 22.47 12.45 -11.67
CA SER A 106 23.63 13.28 -12.02
C SER A 106 23.44 14.76 -11.66
N GLN A 107 22.19 15.21 -11.48
CA GLN A 107 21.85 16.59 -11.13
C GLN A 107 21.71 16.82 -9.62
N LEU A 108 21.75 15.75 -8.80
CA LEU A 108 21.76 15.87 -7.34
C LEU A 108 23.13 16.38 -6.88
N LYS A 109 23.25 17.68 -6.66
CA LYS A 109 24.39 18.27 -5.94
C LYS A 109 24.25 17.93 -4.46
N ILE A 110 24.90 16.86 -4.03
CA ILE A 110 25.08 16.56 -2.61
C ILE A 110 26.16 17.51 -2.10
N ASN A 111 25.76 18.55 -1.38
CA ASN A 111 26.70 19.37 -0.64
C ASN A 111 27.23 18.51 0.52
N ASN A 112 28.46 18.00 0.39
CA ASN A 112 29.18 17.48 1.54
C ASN A 112 29.46 18.67 2.45
N VAL A 113 28.70 18.78 3.53
CA VAL A 113 29.05 19.66 4.64
C VAL A 113 30.23 18.98 5.32
N ASP A 114 31.44 19.36 4.92
CA ASP A 114 32.63 19.06 5.69
C ASP A 114 32.54 19.83 7.01
N ASP A 115 32.19 19.12 8.08
CA ASP A 115 32.34 19.60 9.44
C ASP A 115 33.84 19.83 9.71
N LYS A 116 34.30 21.06 9.44
CA LYS A 116 35.51 21.57 10.08
C LYS A 116 35.13 22.01 11.49
N GLU A 117 35.23 21.06 12.43
CA GLU A 117 35.33 21.40 13.84
C GLU A 117 36.54 22.32 14.04
N ASN A 118 36.26 23.46 14.68
CA ASN A 118 37.27 24.35 15.23
C ASN A 118 38.02 23.64 16.36
N ILE A 119 39.33 23.47 16.23
CA ILE A 119 40.31 23.60 17.32
C ILE A 119 41.55 24.31 16.75
#